data_AF-A0A061NPI5-F1
#
_entry.id   AF-A0A061NPI5-F1
#
_cell.length_a   1.000
_cell.length_b   1.000
_cell.length_c   1.000
_cell.angle_alpha   90.00
_cell.angle_beta   90.00
_cell.angle_gamma   90.00
#
_symmetry.space_group_name_H-M   'P 1'
#
loop_
_entity.id
_entity.type
_entity.pdbx_description
1 polymer ?
#
loop_
_entity_poly.entity_id
_entity_poly.type
_entity_poly.pdbx_seq_one_letter_code
_entity_poly.pdbx_strand_id
1 'polypeptide(L)'
;MKKLLAVATQVIIATDADREGENIARSIIEKARASHKPMQRLWINSLEKQEVQRGFTQLQEGDKYLSLYEEAKARQFGDWLVGMNASRAYSLLLQERGYHKRLVSVVCKHPRFA
;
A
#
# COMPACT_ATOMS: atom_id res chain seq x y z
N MET A 1 5.87 -13.00 -11.50
CA MET A 1 4.57 -12.82 -10.81
C MET A 1 3.38 -12.76 -11.76
N LYS A 2 3.30 -11.83 -12.72
CA LYS A 2 2.14 -11.70 -13.64
C LYS A 2 1.75 -13.00 -14.37
N LYS A 3 2.73 -13.77 -14.89
CA LYS A 3 2.48 -15.07 -15.53
C LYS A 3 1.86 -16.09 -14.56
N LEU A 4 2.35 -16.15 -13.33
CA LEU A 4 1.84 -17.04 -12.28
C LEU A 4 0.43 -16.64 -11.86
N LEU A 5 0.20 -15.35 -11.68
CA LEU A 5 -1.14 -14.81 -11.38
C LEU A 5 -2.13 -15.03 -12.53
N ALA A 6 -1.67 -15.12 -13.79
CA ALA A 6 -2.53 -15.41 -14.92
C ALA A 6 -3.02 -16.87 -14.92
N VAL A 7 -2.17 -17.83 -14.56
CA VAL A 7 -2.54 -19.27 -14.53
C VAL A 7 -3.17 -19.72 -13.21
N ALA A 8 -2.97 -18.99 -12.11
CA ALA A 8 -3.53 -19.35 -10.80
C ALA A 8 -5.07 -19.33 -10.81
N THR A 9 -5.71 -20.30 -10.14
CA THR A 9 -7.17 -20.34 -9.96
C THR A 9 -7.64 -19.42 -8.82
N GLN A 10 -6.79 -19.24 -7.80
CA GLN A 10 -7.08 -18.46 -6.61
C GLN A 10 -5.83 -17.73 -6.13
N VAL A 11 -6.02 -16.60 -5.43
CA VAL A 11 -4.94 -15.83 -4.81
C VAL A 11 -5.14 -15.80 -3.30
N ILE A 12 -4.11 -16.21 -2.56
CA ILE A 12 -4.05 -16.03 -1.10
C ILE A 12 -3.06 -14.91 -0.81
N ILE A 13 -3.55 -13.84 -0.20
CA ILE A 13 -2.74 -12.72 0.25
C ILE A 13 -2.16 -13.09 1.62
N ALA A 14 -0.84 -13.12 1.72
CA ALA A 14 -0.09 -13.47 2.92
C ALA A 14 0.96 -12.40 3.28
N THR A 15 0.70 -11.14 2.92
CA THR A 15 1.50 -9.99 3.35
C THR A 15 1.27 -9.68 4.82
N ASP A 16 2.01 -8.74 5.39
CA ASP A 16 1.81 -8.31 6.78
C ASP A 16 0.37 -7.89 7.05
N ALA A 17 -0.09 -8.12 8.28
CA ALA A 17 -1.46 -7.89 8.73
C ALA A 17 -1.72 -6.41 9.07
N ASP A 18 -1.48 -5.54 8.09
CA ASP A 18 -1.59 -4.10 8.23
C ASP A 18 -2.12 -3.42 6.95
N ARG A 19 -2.31 -2.09 7.03
CA ARG A 19 -2.81 -1.30 5.90
C ARG A 19 -1.84 -1.28 4.72
N GLU A 20 -0.53 -1.22 4.98
CA GLU A 20 0.48 -1.17 3.92
C GLU A 20 0.58 -2.53 3.20
N GLY A 21 0.53 -3.63 3.94
CA GLY A 21 0.50 -4.99 3.43
C GLY A 21 -0.69 -5.25 2.51
N GLU A 22 -1.88 -4.73 2.86
CA GLU A 22 -3.03 -4.74 1.95
C GLU A 22 -2.78 -3.91 0.68
N ASN A 23 -2.24 -2.70 0.83
CA ASN A 23 -1.95 -1.81 -0.28
C ASN A 23 -1.01 -2.45 -1.30
N ILE A 24 0.08 -3.03 -0.83
CA ILE A 24 1.10 -3.66 -1.68
C ILE A 24 0.50 -4.86 -2.42
N ALA A 25 -0.15 -5.79 -1.70
CA ALA A 25 -0.69 -7.00 -2.29
C ALA A 25 -1.73 -6.69 -3.38
N ARG A 26 -2.72 -5.85 -3.06
CA ARG A 26 -3.80 -5.50 -4.00
C ARG A 26 -3.30 -4.66 -5.16
N SER A 27 -2.35 -3.74 -4.95
CA SER A 27 -1.72 -2.99 -6.05
C SER A 27 -1.00 -3.89 -7.05
N ILE A 28 -0.33 -4.94 -6.57
CA ILE A 28 0.31 -5.94 -7.45
C ILE A 28 -0.73 -6.72 -8.25
N ILE A 29 -1.82 -7.16 -7.60
CA ILE A 29 -2.91 -7.90 -8.24
C ILE A 29 -3.62 -7.05 -9.29
N GLU A 30 -3.93 -5.79 -8.97
CA GLU A 30 -4.53 -4.80 -9.87
C GLU A 30 -3.64 -4.57 -11.09
N LYS A 31 -2.33 -4.33 -10.87
CA LYS A 31 -1.36 -4.13 -11.95
C LYS A 31 -1.15 -5.39 -12.80
N ALA A 32 -1.34 -6.57 -12.21
CA ALA A 32 -1.33 -7.85 -12.93
C ALA A 32 -2.64 -8.14 -13.69
N ARG A 33 -3.68 -7.32 -13.52
CA ARG A 33 -5.05 -7.51 -14.06
C ARG A 33 -5.70 -8.81 -13.58
N ALA A 34 -5.42 -9.21 -12.34
CA ALA A 34 -5.92 -10.46 -11.75
C ALA A 34 -7.01 -10.23 -10.69
N SER A 35 -7.58 -9.03 -10.59
CA SER A 35 -8.56 -8.65 -9.57
C SER A 35 -9.89 -9.40 -9.64
N HIS A 36 -10.19 -10.08 -10.75
CA HIS A 36 -11.40 -10.89 -10.93
C HIS A 36 -11.30 -12.28 -10.27
N LYS A 37 -10.11 -12.66 -9.79
CA LYS A 37 -9.87 -13.99 -9.21
C LYS A 37 -10.31 -14.04 -7.76
N PRO A 38 -10.80 -15.19 -7.27
CA PRO A 38 -11.15 -15.34 -5.87
C PRO A 38 -9.93 -15.05 -4.99
N MET A 39 -10.13 -14.19 -4.00
CA MET A 39 -9.09 -13.70 -3.11
C MET A 39 -9.40 -14.09 -1.67
N GLN A 40 -8.42 -14.70 -1.01
CA GLN A 40 -8.44 -14.98 0.41
C GLN A 40 -7.30 -14.26 1.10
N ARG A 41 -7.48 -13.96 2.39
CA ARG A 41 -6.52 -13.24 3.21
C ARG A 41 -6.08 -14.08 4.40
N LEU A 42 -4.78 -14.31 4.50
CA LEU A 42 -4.10 -14.82 5.68
C LEU A 42 -3.79 -13.63 6.60
N TRP A 43 -4.41 -13.59 7.77
CA TRP A 43 -4.24 -12.51 8.76
C TRP A 43 -3.54 -13.07 10.00
N ILE A 44 -2.22 -13.01 10.02
CA ILE A 44 -1.39 -13.51 11.13
C ILE A 44 -0.37 -12.44 11.53
N ASN A 45 -0.09 -12.35 12.83
CA ASN A 45 0.90 -11.44 13.40
C ASN A 45 2.20 -12.15 13.82
N SER A 46 2.28 -13.48 13.64
CA SER A 46 3.41 -14.31 14.03
C SER A 46 3.77 -15.28 12.91
N LEU A 47 5.08 -15.50 12.73
CA LEU A 47 5.64 -16.46 11.78
C LEU A 47 5.86 -17.85 12.39
N GLU A 48 5.39 -18.07 13.63
CA GLU A 48 5.45 -19.38 14.26
C GLU A 48 4.61 -20.40 13.49
N LYS A 49 5.14 -21.62 13.36
CA LYS A 49 4.54 -22.69 12.55
C LYS A 49 3.09 -22.99 12.94
N GLN A 50 2.77 -22.95 14.23
CA GLN A 50 1.41 -23.22 14.73
C GLN A 50 0.42 -22.13 14.31
N GLU A 51 0.83 -20.86 14.41
CA GLU A 51 -0.01 -19.71 14.03
C GLU A 51 -0.22 -19.64 12.52
N VAL A 52 0.81 -19.94 11.72
CA VAL A 52 0.66 -20.05 10.26
C VAL A 52 -0.35 -21.14 9.90
N GLN A 53 -0.24 -22.33 10.51
CA GLN A 53 -1.20 -23.42 10.25
C GLN A 53 -2.63 -23.04 10.63
N ARG A 54 -2.83 -22.39 11.79
CA ARG A 54 -4.14 -21.88 12.22
C ARG A 54 -4.67 -20.78 11.29
N GLY A 55 -3.80 -19.89 10.82
CA GLY A 55 -4.18 -18.85 9.88
C GLY A 55 -4.65 -19.42 8.54
N PHE A 56 -4.03 -20.50 8.05
CA PHE A 56 -4.45 -21.19 6.83
C PHE A 56 -5.77 -21.94 6.99
N THR A 57 -6.14 -22.40 8.19
CA THR A 57 -7.46 -23.00 8.42
C THR A 57 -8.56 -21.94 8.59
N GLN A 58 -8.20 -20.71 8.96
CA GLN A 58 -9.12 -19.58 9.19
C GLN A 58 -8.95 -18.44 8.19
N LEU A 59 -8.73 -18.79 6.91
CA LEU A 59 -8.61 -17.78 5.84
C LEU A 59 -9.87 -16.93 5.76
N GLN A 60 -9.67 -15.62 5.71
CA GLN A 60 -10.74 -14.64 5.60
C GLN A 60 -10.99 -14.32 4.13
N GLU A 61 -12.21 -13.87 3.81
CA GLU A 61 -12.50 -13.33 2.48
C GLU A 61 -11.71 -12.03 2.25
N GLY A 62 -11.14 -11.88 1.05
CA GLY A 62 -10.33 -10.71 0.72
C GLY A 62 -11.11 -9.39 0.85
N ASP A 63 -12.39 -9.38 0.51
CA ASP A 63 -13.23 -8.18 0.46
C ASP A 63 -13.44 -7.52 1.82
N LYS A 64 -13.32 -8.28 2.91
CA LYS A 64 -13.37 -7.76 4.29
C LYS A 64 -12.32 -6.68 4.55
N TYR A 65 -11.20 -6.69 3.82
CA TYR A 65 -10.09 -5.77 3.98
C TYR A 65 -9.98 -4.74 2.84
N LEU A 66 -10.96 -4.69 1.94
CA LEU A 66 -10.98 -3.74 0.83
C LEU A 66 -10.96 -2.28 1.33
N SER A 67 -11.64 -1.99 2.44
CA SER A 67 -11.66 -0.65 3.04
C SER A 67 -10.27 -0.19 3.50
N LEU A 68 -9.45 -1.09 4.07
CA LEU A 68 -8.06 -0.77 4.47
C LEU A 68 -7.20 -0.44 3.26
N TYR A 69 -7.39 -1.16 2.16
CA TYR A 69 -6.73 -0.89 0.89
C TYR A 69 -7.12 0.48 0.33
N GLU A 70 -8.41 0.81 0.31
CA GLU A 70 -8.90 2.09 -0.19
C GLU A 70 -8.39 3.26 0.65
N GLU A 71 -8.37 3.12 1.98
CA GLU A 71 -7.81 4.10 2.91
C GLU A 71 -6.31 4.33 2.63
N ALA A 72 -5.53 3.25 2.52
CA ALA A 72 -4.09 3.33 2.25
C ALA A 72 -3.81 3.95 0.87
N LYS A 73 -4.59 3.59 -0.14
CA LYS A 73 -4.49 4.14 -1.50
C LYS A 73 -4.80 5.64 -1.51
N ALA A 74 -5.89 6.06 -0.87
CA ALA A 74 -6.26 7.46 -0.76
C ALA A 74 -5.16 8.29 -0.06
N ARG A 75 -4.58 7.76 1.02
CA ARG A 75 -3.46 8.41 1.70
C ARG A 75 -2.23 8.53 0.80
N GLN A 76 -1.85 7.46 0.10
CA GLN A 76 -0.71 7.48 -0.81
C GLN A 76 -0.88 8.54 -1.91
N PHE A 77 -2.09 8.66 -2.48
CA PHE A 77 -2.39 9.70 -3.45
C PHE A 77 -2.34 11.11 -2.85
N GLY A 78 -2.89 11.31 -1.64
CA GLY A 78 -2.85 12.60 -0.96
C GLY A 78 -1.44 13.07 -0.64
N ASP A 79 -0.63 12.18 -0.06
CA ASP A 79 0.76 12.47 0.31
C ASP A 79 1.62 12.77 -0.93
N TRP A 80 1.41 12.03 -2.02
CA TRP A 80 2.09 12.28 -3.29
C TRP A 80 1.67 13.63 -3.91
N LEU A 81 0.38 13.93 -3.94
CA LEU A 81 -0.16 15.16 -4.53
C LEU A 81 0.35 16.40 -3.78
N VAL A 82 0.24 16.40 -2.45
CA VAL A 82 0.71 17.52 -1.63
C VAL A 82 2.23 17.60 -1.68
N GLY A 83 2.93 16.48 -1.50
CA GLY A 83 4.38 16.46 -1.44
C GLY A 83 5.02 16.92 -2.75
N MET A 84 4.54 16.42 -3.89
CA MET A 84 5.10 16.78 -5.20
C MET A 84 4.85 18.24 -5.58
N ASN A 85 3.64 18.74 -5.32
CA ASN A 85 3.30 20.13 -5.65
C ASN A 85 3.97 21.12 -4.70
N ALA A 86 3.89 20.90 -3.39
CA ALA A 86 4.47 21.80 -2.40
C ALA A 86 6.00 21.82 -2.50
N SER A 87 6.66 20.67 -2.60
CA SER A 87 8.14 20.62 -2.73
C SER A 87 8.64 21.44 -3.92
N ARG A 88 7.94 21.35 -5.07
CA ARG A 88 8.28 22.12 -6.27
C ARG A 88 8.02 23.61 -6.07
N ALA A 89 6.85 23.98 -5.53
CA ALA A 89 6.50 25.37 -5.28
C ALA A 89 7.51 26.05 -4.34
N TYR A 90 7.82 25.43 -3.20
CA TYR A 90 8.78 25.98 -2.24
C TYR A 90 10.20 26.02 -2.79
N SER A 91 10.63 25.01 -3.56
CA SER A 91 11.95 25.03 -4.18
C SER A 91 12.09 26.18 -5.18
N LEU A 92 11.07 26.45 -6.00
CA LEU A 92 11.08 27.56 -6.96
C LEU A 92 11.06 28.92 -6.24
N LEU A 93 10.18 29.10 -5.26
CA LEU A 93 10.07 30.35 -4.48
C LEU A 93 11.39 30.70 -3.76
N LEU A 94 12.11 29.70 -3.26
CA LEU A 94 13.40 29.93 -2.60
C LEU A 94 14.52 30.25 -3.60
N GLN A 95 14.49 29.65 -4.79
CA GLN A 95 15.41 29.98 -5.87
C GLN A 95 15.24 31.43 -6.32
N GLU A 96 14.00 31.93 -6.44
CA GLU A 96 13.71 33.35 -6.75
C GLU A 96 14.27 34.31 -5.69
N ARG A 97 14.36 33.88 -4.43
CA ARG A 97 14.91 34.67 -3.32
C ARG A 97 16.43 34.53 -3.16
N GLY A 98 17.12 33.97 -4.15
CA GLY A 98 18.59 33.87 -4.17
C GLY A 98 19.17 32.62 -3.50
N TYR A 99 18.34 31.68 -3.02
CA TYR A 99 18.80 30.40 -2.47
C TYR A 99 19.01 29.36 -3.59
N HIS A 100 19.89 29.67 -4.54
CA HIS A 100 20.16 28.80 -5.69
C HIS A 100 20.71 27.43 -5.25
N LYS A 101 20.17 26.35 -5.86
CA LYS A 101 20.50 24.92 -5.63
C LYS A 101 20.03 24.26 -4.33
N ARG A 102 19.10 24.86 -3.56
CA ARG A 102 18.41 24.11 -2.49
C ARG A 102 17.13 23.45 -2.99
N LEU A 103 17.07 22.13 -2.83
CA LEU A 103 15.83 21.36 -2.94
C LEU A 103 15.17 21.34 -1.57
N VAL A 104 13.88 21.68 -1.54
CA VAL A 104 13.05 21.57 -0.33
C VAL A 104 12.03 20.47 -0.55
N SER A 105 12.05 19.49 0.35
CA SER A 105 11.03 18.44 0.42
C SER A 105 9.97 18.84 1.43
N VAL A 106 8.73 18.90 0.98
CA VAL A 106 7.55 19.03 1.83
C VAL A 106 6.89 17.67 1.90
N VAL A 107 6.79 17.12 3.10
CA VAL A 107 6.14 15.84 3.36
C VAL A 107 4.87 16.12 4.15
N CYS A 108 3.73 15.66 3.62
CA CYS A 108 2.49 15.65 4.36
C CYS A 108 2.60 14.62 5.49
N LYS A 109 2.94 15.08 6.70
CA LYS A 109 2.79 14.26 7.90
C LYS A 109 1.37 14.45 8.41
N HIS A 110 0.56 13.40 8.33
CA HIS A 110 -0.78 13.40 8.93
C HIS A 110 -0.65 13.69 10.45
N PRO A 111 -1.37 14.66 11.03
CA PRO A 111 -1.23 15.05 12.44
C PRO A 111 -1.87 14.07 13.44
N ARG A 112 -1.93 12.77 13.13
CA ARG A 112 -2.25 11.71 14.10
C ARG A 112 -1.23 10.60 13.89
N PHE A 113 -0.63 10.13 14.99
CA PHE A 113 0.56 9.26 15.11
C PHE A 113 1.89 10.02 15.21
N ALA A 114 2.03 10.79 16.30
CA ALA A 114 3.25 10.84 17.11
C ALA A 114 2.91 10.23 18.48
#